data_AF-A0AAN7AW30-F1
#
_entry.id   AF-A0AAN7AW30-F1
#
_cell.length_a   1.000
_cell.length_b   1.000
_cell.length_c   1.000
_cell.angle_alpha   90.00
_cell.angle_beta   90.00
_cell.angle_gamma   90.00
#
_symmetry.space_group_name_H-M   'P 1'
#
loop_
_entity.id
_entity.type
_entity.pdbx_description
1 polymer ?
#
loop_
_entity_poly.entity_id
_entity_poly.type
_entity_poly.pdbx_seq_one_letter_code
_entity_poly.pdbx_strand_id
1 'polypeptide(L)'
;HRYNNSRVPVMLETFKRLSYFPEPLVKAMTEDLLRWKPNVTVPYVQGQVPCLWLDDERSFKAKFTFIFKTEPKSKETPSEGDVRIEVPVTDLVYRTSGLEGDQCFLGVVEAVHNKAALGTNILKRGYWVFDWENRTVRVAKNADCGSRAVRWETEGGKVIGGCGGGKKV
;
A
#
# COMPACT_ATOMS: atom_id res chain seq x y z
N HIS A 1 -3.01 5.64 14.90
CA HIS A 1 -1.74 6.36 15.13
C HIS A 1 -1.38 7.14 13.86
N ARG A 2 -0.66 8.27 13.95
CA ARG A 2 -0.21 9.05 12.77
C ARG A 2 1.31 9.00 12.75
N TYR A 3 1.88 8.32 11.76
CA TYR A 3 3.34 8.28 11.59
C TYR A 3 3.78 9.66 11.09
N ASN A 4 4.51 10.40 11.92
CA ASN A 4 4.82 11.79 11.63
C ASN A 4 5.71 11.87 10.38
N ASN A 5 5.33 12.73 9.43
CA ASN A 5 5.93 12.90 8.11
C ASN A 5 7.46 12.90 8.18
N SER A 6 8.06 11.78 7.81
CA SER A 6 9.45 11.77 7.44
C SER A 6 9.56 12.57 6.15
N ARG A 7 10.41 13.59 6.09
CA ARG A 7 10.83 14.28 4.83
C ARG A 7 11.63 13.33 3.91
N VAL A 8 11.36 12.04 4.01
CA VAL A 8 12.01 10.95 3.33
C VAL A 8 11.48 10.95 1.90
N PRO A 9 12.38 11.06 0.91
CA PRO A 9 11.99 10.87 -0.48
C PRO A 9 11.30 9.51 -0.65
N VAL A 10 10.10 9.53 -1.22
CA VAL A 10 9.33 8.33 -1.53
C VAL A 10 9.41 8.08 -3.03
N MET A 11 9.93 6.93 -3.41
CA MET A 11 9.94 6.44 -4.79
C MET A 11 8.74 5.53 -5.05
N LEU A 12 8.25 5.48 -6.29
CA LEU A 12 7.29 4.49 -6.72
C LEU A 12 8.04 3.43 -7.52
N GLU A 13 8.06 2.19 -7.01
CA GLU A 13 8.88 1.11 -7.54
C GLU A 13 7.98 -0.03 -8.04
N THR A 14 7.82 -0.12 -9.35
CA THR A 14 6.89 -1.07 -9.96
C THR A 14 7.49 -2.46 -10.16
N PHE A 15 8.82 -2.61 -10.08
CA PHE A 15 9.50 -3.89 -10.28
C PHE A 15 9.62 -4.73 -9.01
N LYS A 16 9.33 -4.15 -7.84
CA LYS A 16 9.43 -4.85 -6.56
C LYS A 16 8.05 -5.12 -5.96
N ARG A 17 7.85 -6.35 -5.49
CA ARG A 17 6.64 -6.73 -4.75
C ARG A 17 6.51 -5.97 -3.42
N LEU A 18 7.62 -5.87 -2.70
CA LEU A 18 7.66 -5.31 -1.35
C LEU A 18 7.92 -3.81 -1.38
N SER A 19 7.36 -3.12 -0.40
CA SER A 19 7.68 -1.72 -0.15
C SER A 19 8.90 -1.62 0.77
N TYR A 20 9.55 -0.46 0.78
CA TYR A 20 10.68 -0.16 1.65
C TYR A 20 10.37 1.09 2.46
N PHE A 21 10.56 1.02 3.77
CA PHE A 21 10.32 2.13 4.68
C PHE A 21 11.49 2.29 5.65
N PRO A 22 11.75 3.51 6.14
CA PRO A 22 12.73 3.72 7.21
C PRO A 22 12.42 2.86 8.43
N GLU A 23 13.45 2.38 9.13
CA GLU A 23 13.33 1.53 10.33
C GLU A 23 12.31 2.05 11.35
N PRO A 24 12.29 3.36 11.71
CA PRO A 24 11.35 3.85 12.71
C PRO A 24 9.89 3.69 12.28
N LEU A 25 9.61 3.76 10.97
CA LEU A 25 8.27 3.57 10.44
C LEU A 25 7.88 2.09 10.45
N VAL A 26 8.77 1.20 10.02
CA VAL A 26 8.54 -0.27 10.07
C VAL A 26 8.28 -0.73 11.49
N LYS A 27 9.08 -0.24 12.46
CA LYS A 27 8.91 -0.52 13.88
C LYS A 27 7.55 -0.05 14.39
N ALA A 28 7.19 1.21 14.13
CA ALA A 28 5.92 1.77 14.58
C ALA A 28 4.70 1.05 13.98
N MET A 29 4.75 0.69 12.68
CA MET A 29 3.71 -0.11 12.04
C MET A 29 3.58 -1.49 12.67
N THR A 30 4.70 -2.15 12.96
CA THR A 30 4.71 -3.48 13.61
C THR A 30 4.12 -3.41 15.02
N GLU A 31 4.53 -2.42 15.82
CA GLU A 31 3.97 -2.21 17.16
C GLU A 31 2.46 -1.95 17.16
N ASP A 32 1.95 -1.15 16.20
CA ASP A 32 0.52 -0.92 16.06
C ASP A 32 -0.25 -2.21 15.72
N LEU A 33 0.32 -3.06 14.87
CA LEU A 33 -0.30 -4.35 14.54
C LEU A 33 -0.30 -5.31 15.74
N LEU A 34 0.80 -5.36 16.50
CA LEU A 34 0.89 -6.18 17.71
C LEU A 34 -0.08 -5.70 18.79
N ARG A 35 -0.26 -4.39 18.96
CA ARG A 35 -1.31 -3.82 19.85
C ARG A 35 -2.71 -4.23 19.43
N TRP A 36 -2.97 -4.29 18.12
CA TRP A 36 -4.26 -4.73 17.59
C TRP A 36 -4.51 -6.23 17.80
N LYS A 37 -3.47 -7.04 17.97
CA LYS A 37 -3.51 -8.49 18.22
C LYS A 37 -2.61 -8.89 19.39
N PRO A 38 -3.02 -8.58 20.64
CA PRO A 38 -2.14 -8.66 21.81
C PRO A 38 -1.74 -10.09 22.21
N ASN A 39 -2.41 -11.12 21.68
CA ASN A 39 -2.18 -12.52 22.07
C ASN A 39 -0.99 -13.17 21.34
N VAL A 40 -0.15 -12.40 20.65
CA VAL A 40 1.03 -12.95 20.00
C VAL A 40 2.27 -12.15 20.33
N THR A 41 3.24 -12.82 20.96
CA THR A 41 4.57 -12.29 21.18
C THR A 41 5.47 -12.83 20.07
N VAL A 42 5.80 -11.98 19.10
CA VAL A 42 6.85 -12.27 18.11
C VAL A 42 8.09 -11.46 18.47
N PRO A 43 9.29 -12.06 18.48
CA PRO A 43 10.54 -11.29 18.53
C PRO A 43 10.52 -10.27 17.39
N TYR A 44 10.81 -9.00 17.68
CA TYR A 44 10.97 -8.00 16.62
C TYR A 44 12.28 -8.30 15.87
N VAL A 45 12.20 -9.21 14.91
CA VAL A 45 13.24 -9.49 13.94
C VAL A 45 12.66 -9.06 12.60
N GLN A 46 13.11 -7.91 12.11
CA GLN A 46 12.87 -7.46 10.73
C GLN A 46 11.39 -7.47 10.28
N GLY A 47 10.47 -7.05 11.17
CA GLY A 47 9.06 -6.95 10.82
C GLY A 47 8.32 -8.29 10.71
N GLN A 48 8.82 -9.36 11.33
CA GLN A 48 8.09 -10.62 11.42
C GLN A 48 6.72 -10.44 12.10
N VAL A 49 5.69 -11.07 11.52
CA VAL A 49 4.32 -11.08 12.03
C VAL A 49 3.76 -12.52 12.05
N PRO A 50 2.78 -12.82 12.90
CA PRO A 50 2.20 -14.16 12.97
C PRO A 50 1.47 -14.53 11.66
N CYS A 51 1.78 -15.68 11.07
CA CYS A 51 1.11 -16.11 9.83
C CYS A 51 -0.40 -16.31 9.98
N LEU A 52 -0.86 -16.71 11.17
CA LEU A 52 -2.27 -16.84 11.50
C LEU A 52 -3.08 -15.56 11.28
N TRP A 53 -2.42 -14.38 11.20
CA TRP A 53 -3.11 -13.15 10.86
C TRP A 53 -3.62 -13.15 9.42
N LEU A 54 -2.99 -13.86 8.49
CA LEU A 54 -3.48 -13.95 7.11
C LEU A 54 -4.81 -14.73 6.99
N ASP A 55 -5.06 -15.62 7.95
CA ASP A 55 -6.23 -16.50 7.96
C ASP A 55 -7.40 -15.92 8.79
N ASP A 56 -7.17 -14.81 9.51
CA ASP A 56 -8.16 -14.16 10.35
C ASP A 56 -8.97 -13.11 9.55
N GLU A 57 -10.29 -13.28 9.47
CA GLU A 57 -11.20 -12.34 8.79
C GLU A 57 -11.05 -10.88 9.23
N ARG A 58 -10.67 -10.63 10.50
CA ARG A 58 -10.44 -9.27 11.00
C ARG A 58 -9.24 -8.62 10.33
N SER A 59 -8.25 -9.40 9.89
CA SER A 59 -7.04 -8.88 9.23
C SER A 59 -7.33 -8.37 7.83
N PHE A 60 -8.35 -8.91 7.15
CA PHE A 60 -8.86 -8.36 5.90
C PHE A 60 -9.55 -7.00 6.09
N LYS A 61 -10.01 -6.69 7.30
CA LYS A 61 -10.61 -5.39 7.66
C LYS A 61 -9.58 -4.38 8.14
N ALA A 62 -8.44 -4.82 8.66
CA ALA A 62 -7.36 -3.94 9.10
C ALA A 62 -6.65 -3.32 7.88
N LYS A 63 -6.43 -2.00 7.91
CA LYS A 63 -5.82 -1.26 6.80
C LYS A 63 -4.86 -0.18 7.31
N PHE A 64 -3.81 0.06 6.55
CA PHE A 64 -2.99 1.27 6.65
C PHE A 64 -3.46 2.30 5.62
N THR A 65 -3.59 3.55 6.04
CA THR A 65 -3.94 4.65 5.12
C THR A 65 -2.70 5.44 4.77
N PHE A 66 -2.31 5.40 3.50
CA PHE A 66 -1.27 6.24 2.92
C PHE A 66 -1.92 7.53 2.41
N ILE A 67 -1.37 8.67 2.81
CA ILE A 67 -1.92 10.00 2.51
C ILE A 67 -0.95 10.71 1.57
N PHE A 68 -1.39 10.97 0.34
CA PHE A 68 -0.63 11.71 -0.67
C PHE A 68 -1.17 13.13 -0.71
N LYS A 69 -0.32 14.09 -0.33
CA LYS A 69 -0.67 15.50 -0.35
C LYS A 69 -0.67 16.00 -1.78
N THR A 70 -1.74 16.69 -2.16
CA THR A 70 -1.79 17.44 -3.41
C THR A 70 -1.11 18.79 -3.21
N GLU A 71 -0.16 19.14 -4.06
CA GLU A 71 0.37 20.50 -4.07
C GLU A 71 -0.69 21.47 -4.62
N PRO A 72 -0.85 22.66 -4.02
CA PRO A 72 -1.74 23.69 -4.57
C PRO A 72 -1.20 24.16 -5.93
N LYS A 73 -2.09 24.29 -6.92
CA LYS A 73 -1.74 24.74 -8.28
C LYS A 73 -1.21 26.18 -8.30
N SER A 74 -1.60 27.00 -7.32
CA SER A 74 -1.08 28.35 -7.07
C SER A 74 -1.36 28.76 -5.62
N LYS A 75 -0.80 29.89 -5.16
CA LYS A 75 -1.15 30.48 -3.84
C LYS A 75 -2.63 30.82 -3.68
N GLU A 76 -3.36 30.93 -4.80
CA GLU A 76 -4.75 31.37 -4.88
C GLU A 76 -5.74 30.22 -5.14
N THR A 77 -5.24 29.04 -5.54
CA THR A 77 -6.06 27.85 -5.75
C THR A 77 -5.87 26.85 -4.61
N PRO A 78 -6.92 26.52 -3.84
CA PRO A 78 -6.82 25.53 -2.78
C PRO A 78 -6.46 24.16 -3.35
N SER A 79 -5.70 23.39 -2.58
CA SER A 79 -5.35 22.00 -2.91
C SER A 79 -6.63 21.16 -3.11
N GLU A 80 -6.66 20.31 -4.14
CA GLU A 80 -7.81 19.43 -4.47
C GLU A 80 -8.12 18.38 -3.39
N GLY A 81 -7.34 18.35 -2.31
CA GLY A 81 -7.54 17.52 -1.13
C GLY A 81 -6.62 16.30 -1.14
N ASP A 82 -6.20 15.87 0.05
CA ASP A 82 -5.30 14.73 0.18
C ASP A 82 -5.92 13.45 -0.40
N VAL A 83 -5.17 12.77 -1.26
CA VAL A 83 -5.56 11.45 -1.77
C VAL A 83 -5.20 10.40 -0.72
N ARG A 84 -6.19 9.60 -0.31
CA ARG A 84 -6.04 8.54 0.71
C ARG A 84 -6.08 7.18 0.03
N ILE A 85 -4.99 6.43 0.09
CA ILE A 85 -4.92 5.04 -0.39
C ILE A 85 -4.97 4.11 0.81
N GLU A 86 -6.01 3.29 0.89
CA GLU A 86 -6.15 2.28 1.95
C GLU A 86 -5.55 0.96 1.47
N VAL A 87 -4.62 0.42 2.27
CA VAL A 87 -3.93 -0.82 1.98
C VAL A 87 -4.25 -1.82 3.07
N PRO A 88 -4.95 -2.94 2.76
CA PRO A 88 -5.16 -4.02 3.71
C PRO A 88 -3.85 -4.56 4.27
N VAL A 89 -3.84 -4.92 5.55
CA VAL A 89 -2.65 -5.51 6.19
C VAL A 89 -2.19 -6.76 5.43
N THR A 90 -3.12 -7.56 4.91
CA THR A 90 -2.82 -8.77 4.13
C THR A 90 -2.02 -8.49 2.85
N ASP A 91 -2.15 -7.31 2.24
CA ASP A 91 -1.31 -6.91 1.11
C ASP A 91 0.11 -6.57 1.54
N LEU A 92 0.25 -6.06 2.76
CA LEU A 92 1.53 -5.71 3.35
C LEU A 92 2.19 -6.90 4.04
N VAL A 93 1.66 -8.13 3.95
CA VAL A 93 2.29 -9.31 4.56
C VAL A 93 2.78 -10.25 3.46
N TYR A 94 4.02 -10.67 3.58
CA TYR A 94 4.67 -11.66 2.73
C TYR A 94 4.84 -12.96 3.51
N ARG A 95 4.31 -14.06 2.97
CA ARG A 95 4.49 -15.42 3.49
C ARG A 95 5.61 -16.09 2.71
N THR A 96 6.58 -16.64 3.42
CA THR A 96 7.59 -17.55 2.89
C THR A 96 7.43 -18.91 3.55
N SER A 97 7.53 -19.97 2.77
CA SER A 97 7.48 -21.33 3.28
C SER A 97 8.90 -21.87 3.36
N GLY A 98 9.33 -22.25 4.55
CA GLY A 98 10.66 -22.81 4.82
C GLY A 98 10.59 -24.23 5.40
N LEU A 99 11.76 -24.82 5.64
CA LEU A 99 11.88 -26.15 6.25
C LEU A 99 11.29 -26.22 7.68
N GLU A 100 11.23 -25.08 8.37
CA GLU A 100 10.70 -24.95 9.74
C GLU A 100 9.22 -24.49 9.78
N GLY A 101 8.55 -24.49 8.62
CA GLY A 101 7.16 -24.03 8.49
C GLY A 101 7.04 -22.65 7.84
N ASP A 102 5.82 -22.11 7.86
CA ASP A 102 5.54 -20.80 7.28
C ASP A 102 6.02 -19.66 8.17
N GLN A 103 6.75 -18.74 7.57
CA GLN A 103 7.15 -17.48 8.19
C GLN A 103 6.47 -16.32 7.47
N CYS A 104 5.92 -15.39 8.23
CA CYS A 104 5.25 -14.22 7.69
C CYS A 104 5.95 -12.97 8.16
N PHE A 105 6.18 -12.08 7.22
CA PHE A 105 6.83 -10.81 7.44
C PHE A 105 5.89 -9.73 6.97
N LEU A 106 5.83 -8.61 7.68
CA LEU A 106 5.36 -7.39 7.07
C LEU A 106 6.27 -7.18 5.85
N GLY A 107 5.71 -7.31 4.65
CA GLY A 107 6.27 -7.10 3.33
C GLY A 107 6.67 -5.65 3.06
N VAL A 108 7.20 -5.01 4.10
CA VAL A 108 7.89 -3.75 4.12
C VAL A 108 9.30 -4.04 4.63
N VAL A 109 10.30 -3.75 3.83
CA VAL A 109 11.70 -3.97 4.22
C VAL A 109 12.25 -2.66 4.74
N GLU A 110 13.10 -2.73 5.74
CA GLU A 110 13.83 -1.56 6.21
C GLU A 110 14.69 -0.98 5.08
N ALA A 111 14.53 0.30 4.81
CA ALA A 111 15.31 0.98 3.80
C ALA A 111 16.65 1.46 4.36
N VAL A 112 17.73 1.11 3.68
CA VAL A 112 19.05 1.70 3.94
C VAL A 112 19.04 3.15 3.45
N HIS A 113 19.57 4.08 4.26
CA HIS A 113 19.73 5.51 3.95
C HIS A 113 18.46 6.38 3.96
N ASN A 114 17.46 6.12 4.81
CA ASN A 114 16.29 7.00 4.98
C ASN A 114 15.58 7.35 3.66
N LYS A 115 15.45 6.36 2.77
CA LYS A 115 14.62 6.44 1.56
C LYS A 115 13.39 5.58 1.75
N ALA A 116 12.30 5.88 1.06
CA ALA A 116 11.15 4.98 1.01
C ALA A 116 10.87 4.62 -0.45
N ALA A 117 10.35 3.42 -0.67
CA ALA A 117 9.89 2.99 -1.98
C ALA A 117 8.56 2.25 -1.83
N LEU A 118 7.54 2.66 -2.58
CA LEU A 118 6.25 1.97 -2.62
C LEU A 118 6.31 0.90 -3.70
N GLY A 119 6.27 -0.37 -3.27
CA GLY A 119 6.23 -1.54 -4.14
C GLY A 119 4.81 -1.87 -4.62
N THR A 120 4.69 -2.90 -5.45
CA THR A 120 3.40 -3.29 -6.05
C THR A 120 2.35 -3.73 -5.03
N ASN A 121 2.77 -4.14 -3.82
CA ASN A 121 1.85 -4.40 -2.71
C ASN A 121 1.00 -3.18 -2.31
N ILE A 122 1.53 -1.97 -2.44
CA ILE A 122 0.82 -0.71 -2.22
C ILE A 122 0.30 -0.15 -3.55
N LEU A 123 1.12 -0.13 -4.60
CA LEU A 123 0.77 0.53 -5.86
C LEU A 123 -0.49 -0.06 -6.50
N LYS A 124 -0.76 -1.37 -6.33
CA LYS A 124 -1.99 -1.99 -6.84
C LYS A 124 -3.30 -1.38 -6.29
N ARG A 125 -3.24 -0.62 -5.18
CA ARG A 125 -4.40 0.05 -4.56
C ARG A 125 -4.63 1.47 -5.07
N GLY A 126 -3.77 1.97 -5.95
CA GLY A 126 -3.92 3.26 -6.62
C GLY A 126 -3.90 3.13 -8.14
N TYR A 127 -4.45 4.12 -8.82
CA TYR A 127 -4.18 4.37 -10.24
C TYR A 127 -3.16 5.50 -10.32
N TRP A 128 -2.01 5.22 -10.93
CA TRP A 128 -0.85 6.11 -10.93
C TRP A 128 -0.56 6.56 -12.36
N VAL A 129 -0.49 7.86 -12.57
CA VAL A 129 -0.10 8.46 -13.85
C VAL A 129 1.23 9.18 -13.65
N PHE A 130 2.26 8.68 -14.32
CA PHE A 130 3.58 9.31 -14.38
C PHE A 130 3.58 10.31 -15.54
N ASP A 131 3.30 11.56 -15.24
CA ASP A 131 3.27 12.65 -16.20
C ASP A 131 4.69 13.22 -16.33
N TRP A 132 5.47 12.61 -17.23
CA TRP A 132 6.88 12.94 -17.43
C TRP A 132 7.06 14.38 -17.94
N GLU A 133 6.16 14.83 -18.81
CA GLU A 133 6.18 16.18 -19.39
C GLU A 133 6.06 17.24 -18.28
N ASN A 134 5.11 17.07 -17.36
CA ASN A 134 4.90 18.00 -16.26
C ASN A 134 5.70 17.65 -15.00
N ARG A 135 6.51 16.59 -15.02
CA ARG A 135 7.25 16.06 -13.85
C ARG A 135 6.38 15.84 -12.62
N THR A 136 5.15 15.37 -12.83
CA THR A 136 4.19 15.11 -11.75
C THR A 136 3.78 13.65 -11.72
N VAL A 137 3.42 13.17 -10.53
CA VAL A 137 2.69 11.91 -10.38
C VAL A 137 1.28 12.25 -9.94
N ARG A 138 0.29 11.78 -10.71
CA ARG A 138 -1.11 11.88 -10.33
C ARG A 138 -1.57 10.54 -9.79
N VAL A 139 -2.34 10.57 -8.71
CA VAL A 139 -2.84 9.37 -8.06
C VAL A 139 -4.33 9.49 -7.81
N ALA A 140 -5.04 8.40 -8.08
CA ALA A 140 -6.42 8.21 -7.66
C ALA A 140 -6.53 6.89 -6.88
N LYS A 141 -7.57 6.76 -6.07
CA LYS A 141 -7.93 5.46 -5.47
C LYS A 141 -8.20 4.47 -6.60
N ASN A 142 -7.65 3.26 -6.52
CA ASN A 142 -8.09 2.18 -7.39
C ASN A 142 -9.55 1.87 -7.03
N ALA A 143 -10.44 1.99 -8.00
CA ALA A 143 -11.81 1.53 -7.89
C ALA A 143 -11.91 0.19 -8.60
N ASP A 144 -12.40 -0.84 -7.90
CA ASP A 144 -12.79 -2.09 -8.55
C ASP A 144 -14.04 -1.81 -9.40
N CYS A 145 -13.81 -1.57 -10.69
CA CYS A 145 -14.87 -1.26 -11.66
C CYS A 145 -15.48 -2.51 -12.32
N GLY A 146 -15.36 -3.67 -11.67
CA GLY A 146 -15.86 -4.95 -12.14
C GLY A 146 -14.75 -5.99 -12.14
N SER A 147 -14.67 -6.75 -11.05
CA SER A 147 -13.64 -7.73 -10.63
C SER A 147 -13.34 -8.91 -11.58
N ARG A 148 -13.61 -8.79 -12.88
CA ARG A 148 -13.11 -9.72 -13.89
C ARG A 148 -11.76 -9.21 -14.40
N ALA A 149 -10.68 -9.75 -13.85
CA ALA A 149 -9.39 -9.71 -14.51
C ALA A 149 -9.52 -10.41 -15.86
N VAL A 150 -9.59 -9.65 -16.95
CA VAL A 150 -9.49 -10.21 -18.29
C VAL A 150 -8.03 -10.52 -18.59
N ARG A 151 -7.76 -11.79 -18.85
CA ARG A 151 -6.47 -12.24 -19.39
C ARG A 151 -6.40 -11.74 -20.84
N TRP A 152 -5.38 -10.96 -21.17
CA TRP A 152 -5.23 -10.31 -22.50
C TRP A 152 -4.91 -11.31 -23.64
N GLU A 153 -5.00 -12.61 -23.39
CA GLU A 153 -4.50 -13.67 -24.28
C GLU A 153 -5.54 -14.22 -25.28
N THR A 154 -6.73 -13.62 -25.37
CA THR A 154 -7.71 -14.01 -26.40
C THR A 154 -8.31 -12.77 -27.03
N GLU A 155 -8.46 -12.78 -28.36
CA GLU A 155 -9.04 -11.73 -29.19
C GLU A 155 -10.06 -10.90 -28.42
N GLY A 156 -9.73 -9.61 -28.26
CA GLY A 156 -10.34 -8.71 -27.30
C GLY A 156 -11.85 -8.64 -27.44
N GLY A 157 -12.55 -9.48 -26.67
CA GLY A 157 -13.94 -9.22 -26.33
C GLY A 157 -14.02 -7.85 -25.69
N LYS A 158 -14.92 -6.99 -26.20
CA LYS A 158 -15.10 -5.63 -25.71
C LYS A 158 -15.47 -5.67 -24.22
N VAL A 159 -14.49 -5.43 -23.35
CA VAL A 159 -14.73 -5.28 -21.91
C VAL A 159 -15.17 -3.86 -21.66
N ILE A 160 -16.45 -3.69 -21.32
CA ILE A 160 -16.96 -2.42 -20.84
C ILE A 160 -16.67 -2.35 -19.34
N GLY A 161 -15.59 -1.64 -18.97
CA GLY A 161 -15.28 -1.33 -17.58
C GLY A 161 -16.26 -0.29 -17.04
N GLY A 162 -16.91 -0.58 -15.91
CA GLY A 162 -17.94 0.27 -15.31
C GLY A 162 -17.38 1.33 -14.35
N CYS A 163 -16.31 2.03 -14.71
CA CYS A 163 -15.82 3.14 -13.89
C CYS A 163 -16.65 4.41 -14.14
N GLY A 164 -17.14 5.06 -13.07
CA GLY A 164 -17.69 6.42 -13.17
C GLY A 164 -19.21 6.57 -13.06
N GLY A 165 -19.93 5.62 -12.45
CA GLY A 165 -21.31 5.82 -12.00
C GLY A 165 -21.37 6.75 -10.78
N GLY A 166 -20.91 7.99 -10.93
CA GLY A 166 -21.12 9.02 -9.92
C GLY A 166 -22.62 9.22 -9.73
N LYS A 167 -23.10 9.11 -8.49
CA LYS A 167 -24.43 9.60 -8.13
C LYS A 167 -24.44 11.10 -8.47
N LYS A 168 -25.30 11.53 -9.39
CA LYS A 168 -25.60 12.97 -9.52
C LYS A 168 -26.15 13.41 -8.16
N VAL A 169 -25.40 14.24 -7.45
CA VAL A 169 -25.92 15.08 -6.37
C VAL A 169 -26.45 16.34 -7.02
#